data_AF-A0A8T6G4F4-F1
#
_entry.id   AF-A0A8T6G4F4-F1
#
_cell.length_a   1.000
_cell.length_b   1.000
_cell.length_c   1.000
_cell.angle_alpha   90.00
_cell.angle_beta   90.00
_cell.angle_gamma   90.00
#
_symmetry.space_group_name_H-M   'P 1'
#
loop_
_entity.id
_entity.type
_entity.pdbx_description
1 polymer ?
#
loop_
_entity_poly.entity_id
_entity_poly.type
_entity_poly.pdbx_seq_one_letter_code
_entity_poly.pdbx_strand_id
1 'polypeptide(L)'
;MLMTTARDCLDNPATAPDHAVALNNVFRLLELYRVNSFFGFHSATTPMPEAETLTLTPTIEQHVQEVREVLEGSVAIAFEGQSKEEAISIVEEVLRKITYPDKGEVAAADRELTLKFFVEAAEKLRLS
;
A
#
# COMPACT_ATOMS: atom_id res chain seq x y z
N MET A 1 11.95 2.68 6.95
CA MET A 1 10.72 1.89 6.70
C MET A 1 10.01 2.54 5.53
N LEU A 2 9.64 1.81 4.47
CA LEU A 2 9.18 2.38 3.19
C LEU A 2 8.00 3.36 3.34
N MET A 3 6.98 3.01 4.14
CA MET A 3 5.80 3.86 4.38
C MET A 3 6.13 5.15 5.14
N THR A 4 7.04 5.08 6.12
CA THR A 4 7.53 6.27 6.83
C THR A 4 8.32 7.18 5.89
N THR A 5 9.20 6.62 5.06
CA THR A 5 9.95 7.40 4.06
C THR A 5 9.03 8.02 3.02
N ALA A 6 7.96 7.32 2.61
CA ALA A 6 6.95 7.86 1.70
C ALA A 6 6.18 9.04 2.32
N ARG A 7 5.78 8.92 3.59
CA ARG A 7 5.19 10.03 4.37
C ARG A 7 6.16 11.20 4.47
N ASP A 8 7.42 10.96 4.82
CA ASP A 8 8.42 12.02 4.97
C ASP A 8 8.66 12.76 3.64
N CYS A 9 8.54 12.07 2.50
CA CYS A 9 8.56 12.69 1.17
C CYS A 9 7.32 13.58 0.91
N LEU A 10 6.16 13.27 1.49
CA LEU A 10 4.97 14.13 1.41
C LEU A 10 5.09 15.40 2.26
N ASP A 11 5.72 15.29 3.44
CA ASP A 11 5.88 16.40 4.39
C ASP A 11 7.05 17.33 4.03
N ASN A 12 8.17 16.79 3.54
CA ASN A 12 9.33 17.59 3.15
C ASN A 12 10.12 16.97 1.98
N PRO A 13 9.66 17.18 0.72
CA PRO A 13 10.28 16.58 -0.47
C PRO A 13 11.73 17.05 -0.71
N ALA A 14 12.16 18.16 -0.10
CA ALA A 14 13.49 18.73 -0.27
C ALA A 14 14.59 18.06 0.59
N THR A 15 14.21 17.25 1.59
CA THR A 15 15.16 16.74 2.61
C THR A 15 15.33 15.22 2.63
N ALA A 16 14.58 14.47 1.82
CA ALA A 16 14.65 13.01 1.82
C ALA A 16 15.75 12.50 0.85
N PRO A 17 16.90 11.99 1.33
CA PRO A 17 17.80 11.21 0.47
C PRO A 17 17.02 10.01 -0.09
N ASP A 18 17.18 9.74 -1.38
CA ASP A 18 16.53 8.64 -2.11
C ASP A 18 15.00 8.73 -2.29
N HIS A 19 14.43 9.94 -2.23
CA HIS A 19 13.00 10.21 -2.48
C HIS A 19 12.44 9.49 -3.72
N ALA A 20 13.18 9.54 -4.84
CA ALA A 20 12.75 8.94 -6.10
C ALA A 20 12.67 7.40 -6.03
N VAL A 21 13.52 6.77 -5.23
CA VAL A 21 13.52 5.30 -5.03
C VAL A 21 12.35 4.90 -4.13
N ALA A 22 12.13 5.64 -3.04
CA ALA A 22 11.02 5.39 -2.12
C ALA A 22 9.67 5.55 -2.84
N LEU A 23 9.48 6.63 -3.59
CA LEU A 23 8.24 6.85 -4.35
C LEU A 23 8.03 5.80 -5.44
N ASN A 24 9.07 5.43 -6.20
CA ASN A 24 8.95 4.35 -7.20
C ASN A 24 8.57 3.01 -6.58
N ASN A 25 9.13 2.68 -5.40
CA ASN A 25 8.78 1.45 -4.70
C ASN A 25 7.35 1.46 -4.19
N VAL A 26 6.84 2.61 -3.73
CA VAL A 26 5.43 2.79 -3.37
C VAL A 26 4.53 2.67 -4.59
N PHE A 27 4.87 3.28 -5.73
CA PHE A 27 4.12 3.12 -6.98
C PHE A 27 4.01 1.65 -7.39
N ARG A 28 5.13 0.91 -7.37
CA ARG A 28 5.12 -0.53 -7.66
C ARG A 28 4.27 -1.33 -6.69
N LEU A 29 4.30 -0.99 -5.40
CA LEU A 29 3.47 -1.65 -4.39
C LEU A 29 1.97 -1.38 -4.61
N LEU A 30 1.59 -0.13 -4.90
CA LEU A 30 0.21 0.24 -5.20
C LEU A 30 -0.28 -0.41 -6.49
N GLU A 31 0.56 -0.46 -7.52
CA GLU A 31 0.25 -1.14 -8.78
C GLU A 31 0.04 -2.65 -8.55
N LEU A 32 0.90 -3.30 -7.76
CA LEU A 32 0.73 -4.70 -7.38
C LEU A 32 -0.56 -4.93 -6.59
N TYR A 33 -0.89 -4.04 -5.65
CA TYR A 33 -2.14 -4.09 -4.88
C TYR A 33 -3.39 -3.85 -5.75
N ARG A 34 -3.27 -3.05 -6.81
CA ARG A 34 -4.34 -2.78 -7.78
C ARG A 34 -4.56 -3.96 -8.74
N VAL A 35 -3.49 -4.54 -9.28
CA VAL A 35 -3.53 -5.51 -10.39
C VAL A 35 -3.66 -6.95 -9.90
N ASN A 36 -3.09 -7.31 -8.75
CA ASN A 36 -3.17 -8.69 -8.28
C ASN A 36 -4.50 -8.98 -7.56
N SER A 37 -5.41 -9.66 -8.26
CA SER A 37 -6.35 -10.60 -7.63
C SER A 37 -5.63 -11.83 -7.03
N PHE A 38 -4.35 -12.02 -7.36
CA PHE A 38 -3.51 -13.18 -7.01
C PHE A 38 -2.93 -13.22 -5.59
N PHE A 39 -3.19 -12.21 -4.74
CA PHE A 39 -3.03 -12.35 -3.28
C PHE A 39 -4.10 -13.28 -2.65
N GLY A 40 -4.51 -14.31 -3.40
CA GLY A 40 -5.69 -15.12 -3.16
C GLY A 40 -5.89 -16.25 -4.17
N PHE A 41 -4.90 -16.62 -4.98
CA PHE A 41 -4.96 -17.91 -5.69
C PHE A 41 -4.77 -19.03 -4.68
N HIS A 42 -5.88 -19.38 -4.05
CA HIS A 42 -6.14 -20.76 -3.69
C HIS A 42 -6.11 -21.51 -5.01
N SER A 43 -5.00 -22.18 -5.31
CA SER A 43 -5.14 -23.40 -6.11
C SER A 43 -6.07 -24.27 -5.30
N ALA A 44 -7.32 -24.42 -5.78
CA ALA A 44 -8.24 -25.37 -5.24
C ALA A 44 -7.59 -26.75 -5.38
N THR A 45 -6.87 -27.18 -4.34
CA THR A 45 -6.42 -28.55 -4.21
C THR A 45 -7.67 -29.39 -4.14
N THR A 46 -7.92 -30.07 -5.24
CA THR A 46 -8.71 -31.30 -5.38
C THR A 46 -8.93 -31.99 -4.03
N PRO A 47 -10.16 -32.39 -3.67
CA PRO A 47 -10.37 -33.09 -2.42
C PRO A 47 -9.68 -34.45 -2.50
N MET A 48 -8.50 -34.56 -1.89
CA MET A 48 -7.88 -35.85 -1.57
C MET A 48 -8.09 -36.12 -0.08
N PRO A 49 -8.42 -37.37 0.28
CA PRO A 49 -8.96 -37.70 1.58
C PRO A 49 -7.87 -37.68 2.66
N GLU A 50 -8.24 -37.13 3.82
CA GLU A 50 -7.76 -37.44 5.16
C GLU A 50 -6.30 -37.91 5.28
N ALA A 51 -5.38 -36.95 5.41
CA ALA A 51 -4.22 -37.09 6.27
C ALA A 51 -3.68 -35.70 6.63
N GLU A 52 -3.70 -35.40 7.93
CA GLU A 52 -2.97 -34.36 8.65
C GLU A 52 -1.93 -33.61 7.81
N THR A 53 -2.34 -32.50 7.21
CA THR A 53 -1.41 -31.54 6.61
C THR A 53 -1.63 -30.20 7.29
N LEU A 54 -0.86 -29.98 8.36
CA LEU A 54 -0.48 -28.65 8.80
C LEU A 54 0.23 -27.96 7.63
N THR A 55 -0.53 -27.35 6.72
CA THR A 55 0.03 -26.52 5.66
C THR A 55 0.54 -25.24 6.32
N LEU A 56 1.79 -25.28 6.77
CA LEU A 56 2.57 -24.10 7.11
C LEU A 56 2.69 -23.27 5.82
N THR A 57 1.90 -22.21 5.73
CA THR A 57 2.06 -21.20 4.68
C THR A 57 3.51 -20.72 4.72
N PRO A 58 4.27 -20.77 3.61
CA PRO A 58 5.64 -20.29 3.61
C PRO A 58 5.68 -18.82 4.07
N THR A 59 6.64 -18.49 4.93
CA THR A 59 6.76 -17.19 5.63
C THR A 59 6.65 -15.96 4.70
N ILE A 60 7.06 -16.10 3.44
CA ILE A 60 6.95 -15.03 2.43
C ILE A 60 5.49 -14.74 2.08
N GLU A 61 4.64 -15.76 1.96
CA GLU A 61 3.21 -15.62 1.67
C GLU A 61 2.46 -14.99 2.84
N GLN A 62 2.87 -15.31 4.07
CA GLN A 62 2.33 -14.69 5.29
C GLN A 62 2.62 -13.18 5.32
N HIS A 63 3.86 -12.76 5.06
CA HIS A 63 4.20 -11.34 5.03
C HIS A 63 3.48 -10.57 3.92
N VAL A 64 3.25 -11.22 2.78
CA VAL A 64 2.49 -10.67 1.65
C VAL A 64 1.03 -10.46 2.07
N GLN A 65 0.43 -11.40 2.79
CA GLN A 65 -0.93 -11.25 3.32
C GLN A 65 -1.03 -10.16 4.40
N GLU A 66 -0.08 -10.11 5.33
CA GLU A 66 -0.02 -9.06 6.37
C GLU A 66 0.06 -7.66 5.74
N VAL A 67 0.93 -7.47 4.75
CA VAL A 67 1.05 -6.19 4.02
C VAL A 67 -0.26 -5.84 3.32
N ARG A 68 -0.96 -6.83 2.75
CA ARG A 68 -2.26 -6.60 2.11
C ARG A 68 -3.32 -6.15 3.11
N GLU A 69 -3.46 -6.85 4.23
CA GLU A 69 -4.46 -6.54 5.26
C GLU A 69 -4.19 -5.15 5.86
N VAL A 70 -2.92 -4.77 6.00
CA VAL A 70 -2.53 -3.41 6.35
C VAL A 70 -3.03 -2.42 5.29
N LEU A 71 -2.72 -2.63 4.02
CA LEU A 71 -3.11 -1.71 2.94
C LEU A 71 -4.64 -1.59 2.82
N GLU A 72 -5.38 -2.70 2.87
CA GLU A 72 -6.85 -2.72 2.85
C GLU A 72 -7.43 -1.96 4.06
N GLY A 73 -6.91 -2.24 5.25
CA GLY A 73 -7.34 -1.56 6.46
C GLY A 73 -7.01 -0.07 6.47
N SER A 74 -5.87 0.34 5.92
CA SER A 74 -5.47 1.75 5.82
C SER A 74 -6.31 2.50 4.79
N VAL A 75 -6.66 1.87 3.65
CA VAL A 75 -7.59 2.45 2.68
C VAL A 75 -8.96 2.65 3.31
N ALA A 76 -9.50 1.65 4.02
CA ALA A 76 -10.81 1.74 4.65
C ALA A 76 -10.92 2.87 5.69
N ILE A 77 -9.83 3.17 6.42
CA ILE A 77 -9.78 4.22 7.43
C ILE A 77 -9.53 5.60 6.81
N ALA A 78 -8.63 5.68 5.83
CA ALA A 78 -8.24 6.95 5.24
C ALA A 78 -9.27 7.47 4.24
N PHE A 79 -9.85 6.59 3.43
CA PHE A 79 -10.75 6.91 2.32
C PHE A 79 -12.16 6.35 2.56
N GLU A 80 -12.69 6.56 3.77
CA GLU A 80 -14.02 6.06 4.17
C GLU A 80 -15.09 6.43 3.13
N GLY A 81 -15.81 5.42 2.65
CA GLY A 81 -16.88 5.60 1.66
C GLY A 81 -16.42 5.66 0.19
N GLN A 82 -15.11 5.57 -0.09
CA GLN A 82 -14.58 5.47 -1.46
C GLN A 82 -14.24 4.03 -1.82
N SER A 83 -14.25 3.73 -3.12
CA SER A 83 -13.74 2.45 -3.61
C SER A 83 -12.22 2.38 -3.49
N LYS A 84 -11.70 1.15 -3.42
CA LYS A 84 -10.25 0.90 -3.40
C LYS A 84 -9.56 1.53 -4.62
N GLU A 85 -10.17 1.42 -5.79
CA GLU A 85 -9.65 1.94 -7.05
C GLU A 85 -9.56 3.47 -7.03
N GLU A 86 -10.57 4.16 -6.49
CA GLU A 86 -10.56 5.62 -6.31
C GLU A 86 -9.48 6.04 -5.30
N ALA A 87 -9.42 5.39 -4.15
CA ALA A 87 -8.43 5.66 -3.12
C ALA A 87 -6.99 5.53 -3.64
N ILE A 88 -6.68 4.42 -4.33
CA ILE A 88 -5.35 4.21 -4.95
C ILE A 88 -5.07 5.28 -6.00
N SER A 89 -6.06 5.63 -6.83
CA SER A 89 -5.88 6.65 -7.86
C SER A 89 -5.53 8.02 -7.28
N ILE A 90 -6.17 8.41 -6.17
CA ILE A 90 -5.87 9.66 -5.45
C ILE A 90 -4.44 9.62 -4.91
N VAL A 91 -4.05 8.52 -4.23
CA VAL A 91 -2.69 8.37 -3.68
C VAL A 91 -1.65 8.46 -4.80
N GLU A 92 -1.85 7.75 -5.92
CA GLU A 92 -0.95 7.80 -7.07
C GLU A 92 -0.83 9.21 -7.67
N GLU A 93 -1.94 9.93 -7.78
CA GLU A 93 -1.96 11.29 -8.31
C GLU A 93 -1.19 12.26 -7.41
N VAL A 94 -1.41 12.17 -6.09
CA VAL A 94 -0.67 12.97 -5.09
C VAL A 94 0.82 12.71 -5.17
N LEU A 95 1.24 11.44 -5.16
CA LEU A 95 2.65 11.06 -5.25
C LEU A 95 3.28 11.54 -6.57
N ARG A 96 2.53 11.47 -7.68
CA ARG A 96 3.00 11.89 -9.00
C ARG A 96 3.22 13.40 -9.07
N LYS A 97 2.30 14.19 -8.54
CA LYS A 97 2.41 15.66 -8.52
C LYS A 97 3.51 16.14 -7.58
N ILE A 98 3.78 15.42 -6.50
CA ILE A 98 4.93 15.70 -5.61
C ILE A 98 6.26 15.35 -6.29
N THR A 99 6.31 14.24 -7.03
CA THR A 99 7.52 13.85 -7.78
C THR A 99 7.79 14.79 -8.96
N TYR A 100 6.73 15.28 -9.60
CA TYR A 100 6.78 16.15 -10.77
C TYR A 100 5.92 17.41 -10.54
N PRO A 101 6.45 18.43 -9.84
CA PRO A 101 5.71 19.65 -9.50
C PRO A 101 5.14 20.38 -10.72
N ASP A 102 5.79 20.24 -11.87
CA ASP A 102 5.35 20.83 -13.15
C ASP A 102 4.00 20.27 -13.66
N LYS A 103 3.50 19.17 -13.08
CA LYS A 103 2.23 18.54 -13.44
C LYS A 103 1.01 19.10 -12.69
N GLY A 104 1.21 20.12 -11.86
CA GLY A 104 0.15 20.85 -11.17
C GLY A 104 0.11 20.60 -9.67
N GLU A 105 -0.76 21.35 -9.00
CA GLU A 105 -0.88 21.33 -7.54
C GLU A 105 -1.76 20.18 -7.04
N VAL A 106 -1.43 19.70 -5.84
CA VAL A 106 -2.21 18.69 -5.10
C VAL A 106 -3.28 19.41 -4.28
N ALA A 107 -4.53 18.96 -4.37
CA ALA A 107 -5.58 19.49 -3.50
C ALA A 107 -5.28 19.18 -2.03
N ALA A 108 -5.52 20.14 -1.13
CA ALA A 108 -5.21 19.97 0.29
C ALA A 108 -5.91 18.74 0.91
N ALA A 109 -7.17 18.48 0.51
CA ALA A 109 -7.93 17.33 0.95
C ALA A 109 -7.29 16.00 0.52
N ASP A 110 -6.89 15.88 -0.76
CA ASP A 110 -6.24 14.67 -1.29
C ASP A 110 -4.89 14.42 -0.61
N ARG A 111 -4.15 15.49 -0.32
CA ARG A 111 -2.89 15.42 0.44
C ARG A 111 -3.14 14.90 1.86
N GLU A 112 -4.17 15.39 2.54
CA GLU A 112 -4.53 14.97 3.90
C GLU A 112 -4.96 13.50 3.95
N LEU A 113 -5.81 13.06 3.03
CA LEU A 113 -6.22 11.66 2.91
C LEU A 113 -5.02 10.74 2.63
N THR A 114 -4.13 11.16 1.73
CA THR A 114 -2.91 10.41 1.39
C THR A 114 -1.95 10.34 2.58
N LEU A 115 -1.78 11.43 3.34
CA LEU A 115 -0.99 11.43 4.58
C LEU A 115 -1.57 10.47 5.62
N LYS A 116 -2.89 10.55 5.84
CA LYS A 116 -3.61 9.66 6.76
C LYS A 116 -3.41 8.19 6.38
N PHE A 117 -3.52 7.86 5.10
CA PHE A 117 -3.25 6.52 4.59
C PHE A 117 -1.85 6.01 4.95
N PHE A 118 -0.80 6.80 4.72
CA PHE A 118 0.57 6.38 5.04
C PHE A 118 0.84 6.29 6.55
N VAL A 119 0.21 7.15 7.37
CA VAL A 119 0.29 7.07 8.84
C VAL A 119 -0.31 5.74 9.31
N GLU A 120 -1.54 5.45 8.90
CA GLU A 120 -2.23 4.21 9.27
C GLU A 120 -1.46 2.97 8.79
N ALA A 121 -0.93 3.00 7.56
CA ALA A 121 -0.14 1.89 7.02
C ALA A 121 1.16 1.67 7.79
N ALA A 122 1.86 2.74 8.18
CA ALA A 122 3.10 2.65 8.95
C ALA A 122 2.85 2.18 10.38
N GLU A 123 1.76 2.58 11.01
CA GLU A 123 1.40 2.13 12.36
C GLU A 123 1.03 0.65 12.37
N LYS A 124 0.21 0.19 11.44
CA LYS A 124 -0.16 -1.22 11.35
C LYS A 124 1.02 -2.14 11.01
N LEU A 125 1.93 -1.71 10.13
CA LEU A 125 3.17 -2.47 9.83
C LEU A 125 4.16 -2.51 11.00
N ARG A 126 4.04 -1.62 12.00
CA ARG A 126 4.86 -1.68 13.22
C ARG A 126 4.28 -2.60 14.29
N LEU A 127 2.98 -2.88 14.20
CA LEU A 127 2.23 -3.69 15.15
C LEU A 127 2.05 -5.14 14.68
N SER A 128 2.30 -5.40 13.40
CA SER A 128 2.41 -6.73 12.79
C SER A 128 3.81 -7.30 12.93
#